data_AF-A0A261F0U4-F1
#
_entry.id   AF-A0A261F0U4-F1
#
_cell.length_a   1.000
_cell.length_b   1.000
_cell.length_c   1.000
_cell.angle_alpha   90.00
_cell.angle_beta   90.00
_cell.angle_gamma   90.00
#
_symmetry.space_group_name_H-M   'P 1'
#
loop_
_entity.id
_entity.type
_entity.pdbx_description
1 polymer ?
#
loop_
_entity_poly.entity_id
_entity_poly.type
_entity_poly.pdbx_seq_one_letter_code
_entity_poly.pdbx_strand_id
1 'polypeptide(L)'
;MSDMSDMSGGSVTAEQSARTPNSPQSPSASQPSLTRHPAQPHPAQSTQPTHSTHHGHALASILGPAFVAAVAYVDPGNVAANITSGARYGYLLVWVLVLANLMSVLIQYQSAKLGIVTGKSLPQILGERMGDAGRYMFFMQAEVIAIATDLAEVIGGAIALRLLFGLPLFWGGCVIGAVSTVLLWFQGGRTHRVFEKIVIAMLLVITFGFIAGLFVDPPNGGDVLAGLVPRFRGADSVLMASSILGATVMPHAIYLHSTLVNDHYAPGEEKPDTRQLLRGSKIDVVWALALAGTVNLALLVLAANSLYGMNGTDTIEGAQHAIEMVLGPAVGTIFSIGLLASSLSSTSVGTYAGSEIMRGLLHIHAPMWACRVVTLVPALVVLWFSANPTYALVIGQVVLSIGIPFAIIPLMRYTRDQELMGKYRDSMVKHVVFLLVAVLIIALNVVLVYLTMTGQN
;
A
#
# COMPACT_ATOMS: atom_id res chain seq x y z
N MET A 1 -57.78 -21.93 -42.58
CA MET A 1 -57.68 -22.81 -43.75
C MET A 1 -56.21 -23.11 -43.96
N SER A 2 -55.73 -24.30 -43.61
CA SER A 2 -55.76 -25.51 -44.47
C SER A 2 -54.63 -25.42 -45.51
N ASP A 3 -53.74 -26.37 -45.75
CA ASP A 3 -53.51 -27.78 -45.37
C ASP A 3 -51.98 -28.00 -45.59
N MET A 4 -51.23 -28.82 -44.86
CA MET A 4 -51.19 -30.30 -44.91
C MET A 4 -51.09 -30.79 -46.38
N SER A 5 -50.17 -31.65 -46.83
CA SER A 5 -49.78 -32.95 -46.30
C SER A 5 -48.71 -33.56 -47.24
N ASP A 6 -48.21 -34.72 -46.80
CA ASP A 6 -47.70 -35.85 -47.59
C ASP A 6 -46.18 -36.01 -47.74
N MET A 7 -45.61 -37.19 -47.54
CA MET A 7 -46.04 -38.45 -46.90
C MET A 7 -44.85 -39.42 -46.99
N SER A 8 -44.65 -40.26 -45.97
CA SER A 8 -44.38 -41.72 -46.07
C SER A 8 -44.05 -42.19 -44.65
N GLY A 9 -44.84 -42.99 -43.94
CA GLY A 9 -45.31 -44.36 -44.24
C GLY A 9 -44.65 -45.26 -43.20
N GLY A 10 -45.36 -45.71 -42.14
CA GLY A 10 -46.06 -47.01 -42.06
C GLY A 10 -45.08 -48.14 -41.69
N SER A 11 -45.29 -49.08 -40.76
CA SER A 11 -46.46 -49.51 -39.99
C SER A 11 -46.08 -50.72 -39.10
N VAL A 12 -47.01 -51.14 -38.22
CA VAL A 12 -47.23 -52.51 -37.67
C VAL A 12 -46.53 -52.90 -36.36
N THR A 13 -47.12 -53.56 -35.34
CA THR A 13 -48.49 -53.84 -34.82
C THR A 13 -48.29 -54.70 -33.54
N ALA A 14 -49.09 -54.43 -32.48
CA ALA A 14 -49.60 -55.34 -31.41
C ALA A 14 -48.63 -56.29 -30.63
N GLU A 15 -48.90 -56.87 -29.46
CA GLU A 15 -50.15 -57.26 -28.78
C GLU A 15 -49.81 -57.71 -27.32
N GLN A 16 -50.71 -57.43 -26.36
CA GLN A 16 -51.19 -58.30 -25.23
C GLN A 16 -50.22 -59.08 -24.31
N SER A 17 -50.49 -59.48 -23.06
CA SER A 17 -51.57 -59.35 -22.07
C SER A 17 -51.15 -60.19 -20.84
N ALA A 18 -51.81 -59.94 -19.69
CA ALA A 18 -52.23 -60.92 -18.66
C ALA A 18 -51.48 -61.08 -17.31
N ARG A 19 -52.21 -60.60 -16.27
CA ARG A 19 -52.68 -61.29 -15.03
C ARG A 19 -51.76 -61.53 -13.82
N THR A 20 -52.10 -60.82 -12.73
CA THR A 20 -52.01 -61.08 -11.26
C THR A 20 -52.94 -62.25 -10.79
N PRO A 21 -53.13 -62.58 -9.48
CA PRO A 21 -52.39 -62.32 -8.20
C PRO A 21 -52.24 -63.60 -7.30
N ASN A 22 -51.53 -63.51 -6.15
CA ASN A 22 -51.95 -64.04 -4.83
C ASN A 22 -50.81 -64.05 -3.77
N SER A 23 -51.12 -63.51 -2.58
CA SER A 23 -50.49 -63.76 -1.26
C SER A 23 -51.26 -64.89 -0.52
N PRO A 24 -51.03 -65.29 0.76
CA PRO A 24 -50.04 -64.91 1.80
C PRO A 24 -49.43 -66.13 2.56
N GLN A 25 -48.51 -65.92 3.54
CA GLN A 25 -48.48 -66.61 4.88
C GLN A 25 -47.23 -66.31 5.74
N SER A 26 -47.44 -66.26 7.06
CA SER A 26 -46.44 -66.26 8.15
C SER A 26 -46.77 -67.40 9.14
N PRO A 27 -45.83 -67.85 9.98
CA PRO A 27 -46.11 -68.10 11.41
C PRO A 27 -44.92 -67.69 12.32
N SER A 28 -45.06 -66.92 13.42
CA SER A 28 -45.58 -67.16 14.79
C SER A 28 -44.60 -67.76 15.83
N ALA A 29 -44.26 -66.94 16.85
CA ALA A 29 -44.04 -67.17 18.32
C ALA A 29 -42.94 -68.16 18.83
N SER A 30 -42.22 -68.05 19.99
CA SER A 30 -42.42 -67.39 21.31
C SER A 30 -41.08 -67.29 22.13
N GLN A 31 -41.05 -66.38 23.12
CA GLN A 31 -40.04 -65.89 24.14
C GLN A 31 -39.27 -66.92 25.05
N PRO A 32 -38.38 -66.58 26.04
CA PRO A 32 -38.04 -65.28 26.70
C PRO A 32 -36.55 -64.95 27.07
N SER A 33 -36.39 -63.74 27.63
CA SER A 33 -35.27 -62.94 28.21
C SER A 33 -34.25 -63.57 29.20
N LEU A 34 -33.03 -62.99 29.28
CA LEU A 34 -32.32 -62.59 30.54
C LEU A 34 -30.95 -61.87 30.31
N THR A 35 -30.89 -60.59 30.72
CA THR A 35 -29.79 -59.77 31.31
C THR A 35 -28.29 -60.18 31.19
N ARG A 36 -27.44 -59.23 30.74
CA ARG A 36 -26.26 -58.67 31.48
C ARG A 36 -25.52 -57.56 30.67
N HIS A 37 -25.23 -56.44 31.34
CA HIS A 37 -24.28 -55.37 30.98
C HIS A 37 -22.87 -55.74 31.53
N PRO A 38 -21.77 -55.02 31.24
CA PRO A 38 -21.13 -54.66 29.96
C PRO A 38 -19.66 -55.17 29.90
N ALA A 39 -19.04 -55.26 28.70
CA ALA A 39 -17.60 -55.49 28.56
C ALA A 39 -16.91 -54.22 28.03
N GLN A 40 -15.98 -53.67 28.82
CA GLN A 40 -15.11 -52.54 28.45
C GLN A 40 -14.09 -52.95 27.39
N PRO A 41 -13.82 -52.10 26.38
CA PRO A 41 -12.56 -52.12 25.64
C PRO A 41 -11.58 -51.06 26.17
N HIS A 42 -10.30 -51.41 26.15
CA HIS A 42 -9.14 -50.65 26.63
C HIS A 42 -9.00 -49.24 26.03
N PRO A 43 -8.37 -48.28 26.75
CA PRO A 43 -8.09 -46.96 26.22
C PRO A 43 -7.02 -47.04 25.12
N ALA A 44 -7.40 -46.66 23.90
CA ALA A 44 -6.46 -46.36 22.84
C ALA A 44 -5.57 -45.19 23.29
N GLN A 45 -4.25 -45.39 23.20
CA GLN A 45 -3.24 -44.36 23.46
C GLN A 45 -3.55 -43.12 22.60
N SER A 46 -3.89 -42.02 23.26
CA SER A 46 -3.93 -40.70 22.64
C SER A 46 -2.49 -40.32 22.25
N THR A 47 -2.15 -40.46 20.98
CA THR A 47 -1.02 -39.76 20.39
C THR A 47 -1.28 -38.27 20.53
N GLN A 48 -0.63 -37.64 21.53
CA GLN A 48 -0.52 -36.20 21.59
C GLN A 48 0.12 -35.72 20.29
N PRO A 49 -0.48 -34.76 19.55
CA PRO A 49 0.24 -34.13 18.46
C PRO A 49 1.41 -33.37 19.07
N THR A 50 2.61 -33.82 18.73
CA THR A 50 3.85 -33.11 19.00
C THR A 50 3.75 -31.74 18.35
N HIS A 51 3.75 -30.68 19.16
CA HIS A 51 3.89 -29.30 18.68
C HIS A 51 5.28 -29.13 18.07
N SER A 52 5.43 -29.55 16.80
CA SER A 52 6.55 -29.15 15.97
C SER A 52 6.36 -27.70 15.56
N THR A 53 7.35 -26.90 15.92
CA THR A 53 7.44 -25.47 15.70
C THR A 53 7.36 -25.07 14.22
N HIS A 54 6.17 -24.74 13.73
CA HIS A 54 5.94 -24.09 12.43
C HIS A 54 6.14 -22.55 12.49
N HIS A 55 7.22 -22.07 13.14
CA HIS A 55 7.48 -20.64 13.28
C HIS A 55 7.89 -19.93 11.96
N GLY A 56 8.35 -20.67 10.94
CA GLY A 56 8.82 -20.09 9.67
C GLY A 56 7.72 -19.73 8.68
N HIS A 57 6.63 -20.49 8.62
CA HIS A 57 5.57 -20.30 7.62
C HIS A 57 4.53 -19.23 8.00
N ALA A 58 4.29 -19.02 9.29
CA ALA A 58 3.38 -17.95 9.76
C ALA A 58 3.98 -16.56 9.58
N LEU A 59 5.30 -16.40 9.74
CA LEU A 59 5.99 -15.13 9.45
C LEU A 59 6.00 -14.84 7.96
N ALA A 60 6.24 -15.85 7.11
CA ALA A 60 6.23 -15.68 5.66
C ALA A 60 4.85 -15.34 5.08
N SER A 61 3.75 -15.78 5.70
CA SER A 61 2.41 -15.35 5.31
C SER A 61 2.13 -13.92 5.73
N ILE A 62 2.62 -13.48 6.91
CA ILE A 62 2.34 -12.14 7.46
C ILE A 62 3.08 -11.00 6.72
N LEU A 63 4.11 -11.28 5.91
CA LEU A 63 4.96 -10.27 5.25
C LEU A 63 4.28 -9.47 4.12
N GLY A 64 3.11 -9.86 3.62
CA GLY A 64 2.50 -9.21 2.44
C GLY A 64 2.01 -7.77 2.66
N PRO A 65 1.14 -7.53 3.66
CA PRO A 65 0.51 -6.23 3.91
C PRO A 65 1.47 -5.05 4.12
N ALA A 66 2.51 -5.20 4.94
CA ALA A 66 3.41 -4.08 5.20
C ALA A 66 4.31 -3.78 4.01
N PHE A 67 4.67 -4.76 3.18
CA PHE A 67 5.45 -4.52 1.96
C PHE A 67 4.65 -3.76 0.92
N VAL A 68 3.35 -4.05 0.76
CA VAL A 68 2.46 -3.24 -0.08
C VAL A 68 2.35 -1.82 0.43
N ALA A 69 2.23 -1.61 1.74
CA ALA A 69 2.22 -0.28 2.33
C ALA A 69 3.57 0.45 2.17
N ALA A 70 4.70 -0.26 2.30
CA ALA A 70 6.04 0.30 2.20
C ALA A 70 6.39 0.78 0.79
N VAL A 71 5.74 0.24 -0.24
CA VAL A 71 5.93 0.68 -1.63
C VAL A 71 5.44 2.10 -1.87
N ALA A 72 4.41 2.54 -1.15
CA ALA A 72 3.99 3.94 -1.20
C ALA A 72 5.16 4.87 -0.81
N TYR A 73 6.03 4.44 0.12
CA TYR A 73 7.18 5.23 0.58
C TYR A 73 8.35 5.31 -0.42
N VAL A 74 8.25 4.64 -1.56
CA VAL A 74 9.25 4.65 -2.64
C VAL A 74 8.61 5.15 -3.94
N ASP A 75 7.56 5.98 -3.84
CA ASP A 75 6.86 6.59 -4.96
C ASP A 75 7.71 7.66 -5.69
N PRO A 76 7.30 8.11 -6.87
CA PRO A 76 8.02 9.17 -7.60
C PRO A 76 8.16 10.48 -6.83
N GLY A 77 7.22 10.79 -5.94
CA GLY A 77 7.29 11.96 -5.05
C GLY A 77 8.48 11.88 -4.10
N ASN A 78 8.64 10.75 -3.41
CA ASN A 78 9.79 10.49 -2.55
C ASN A 78 11.10 10.44 -3.34
N VAL A 79 11.10 9.82 -4.52
CA VAL A 79 12.28 9.78 -5.40
C VAL A 79 12.74 11.18 -5.78
N ALA A 80 11.81 12.05 -6.21
CA ALA A 80 12.12 13.44 -6.56
C ALA A 80 12.68 14.21 -5.35
N ALA A 81 12.00 14.14 -4.19
CA ALA A 81 12.41 14.85 -2.99
C ALA A 81 13.81 14.43 -2.51
N ASN A 82 14.12 13.13 -2.52
CA ASN A 82 15.41 12.60 -2.05
C ASN A 82 16.56 12.99 -2.98
N ILE A 83 16.35 12.94 -4.29
CA ILE A 83 17.36 13.29 -5.29
C ILE A 83 17.65 14.79 -5.24
N THR A 84 16.62 15.65 -5.27
CA THR A 84 16.81 17.10 -5.21
C THR A 84 17.49 17.50 -3.90
N SER A 85 17.15 16.84 -2.80
CA SER A 85 17.78 17.06 -1.50
C SER A 85 19.26 16.68 -1.49
N GLY A 86 19.62 15.52 -2.06
CA GLY A 86 21.01 15.09 -2.19
C GLY A 86 21.82 16.01 -3.12
N ALA A 87 21.28 16.37 -4.28
CA ALA A 87 21.96 17.21 -5.24
C ALA A 87 22.20 18.65 -4.74
N ARG A 88 21.27 19.23 -3.97
CA ARG A 88 21.41 20.59 -3.43
C ARG A 88 22.15 20.66 -2.08
N TYR A 89 21.90 19.72 -1.17
CA TYR A 89 22.37 19.79 0.22
C TYR A 89 23.38 18.70 0.58
N GLY A 90 23.71 17.81 -0.35
CA GLY A 90 24.64 16.71 -0.11
C GLY A 90 24.12 15.81 1.01
N TYR A 91 25.00 15.42 1.91
CA TYR A 91 24.69 14.53 3.03
C TYR A 91 23.94 15.21 4.20
N LEU A 92 23.70 16.53 4.15
CA LEU A 92 23.15 17.30 5.28
C LEU A 92 21.78 16.80 5.77
N LEU A 93 20.95 16.29 4.87
CA LEU A 93 19.56 15.90 5.14
C LEU A 93 19.37 14.40 5.40
N VAL A 94 20.46 13.63 5.48
CA VAL A 94 20.42 12.19 5.78
C VAL A 94 19.71 11.91 7.11
N TRP A 95 20.01 12.66 8.17
CA TRP A 95 19.36 12.49 9.47
C TRP A 95 17.85 12.77 9.43
N VAL A 96 17.41 13.72 8.59
CA VAL A 96 15.99 14.07 8.43
C VAL A 96 15.24 12.89 7.83
N LEU A 97 15.83 12.27 6.80
CA LEU A 97 15.25 11.11 6.14
C LEU A 97 15.18 9.89 7.08
N VAL A 98 16.23 9.64 7.86
CA VAL A 98 16.23 8.56 8.86
C VAL A 98 15.16 8.80 9.93
N LEU A 99 15.03 10.05 10.39
CA LEU A 99 14.00 10.44 11.35
C LEU A 99 12.59 10.28 10.75
N ALA A 100 12.39 10.71 9.50
CA ALA A 100 11.13 10.57 8.77
C ALA A 100 10.70 9.09 8.66
N ASN A 101 11.66 8.21 8.35
CA ASN A 101 11.40 6.78 8.28
C ASN A 101 11.04 6.20 9.66
N LEU A 102 11.76 6.59 10.72
CA LEU A 102 11.46 6.13 12.08
C LEU A 102 10.05 6.55 12.53
N MET A 103 9.64 7.78 12.21
CA MET A 103 8.28 8.27 12.44
C MET A 103 7.25 7.46 11.65
N SER A 104 7.57 7.12 10.40
CA SER A 104 6.70 6.31 9.56
C SER A 104 6.50 4.91 10.10
N VAL A 105 7.54 4.28 10.64
CA VAL A 105 7.44 2.98 11.34
C VAL A 105 6.45 3.07 12.51
N LEU A 106 6.52 4.14 13.30
CA LEU A 106 5.59 4.34 14.41
C LEU A 106 4.16 4.49 13.89
N ILE A 107 3.92 5.37 12.91
CA ILE A 107 2.59 5.66 12.37
C ILE A 107 1.99 4.39 11.73
N GLN A 108 2.75 3.70 10.90
CA GLN A 108 2.29 2.50 10.20
C GLN A 108 2.01 1.35 11.16
N TYR A 109 2.85 1.16 12.18
CA TYR A 109 2.56 0.17 13.22
C TYR A 109 1.26 0.48 13.97
N GLN A 110 0.99 1.76 14.26
CA GLN A 110 -0.24 2.15 14.94
C GLN A 110 -1.48 1.96 14.06
N SER A 111 -1.36 2.21 12.75
CA SER A 111 -2.42 1.92 11.79
C SER A 111 -2.73 0.42 11.70
N ALA A 112 -1.69 -0.41 11.54
CA ALA A 112 -1.82 -1.86 11.52
C ALA A 112 -2.42 -2.39 12.84
N LYS A 113 -1.95 -1.89 13.98
CA LYS A 113 -2.47 -2.24 15.31
C LYS A 113 -3.95 -1.90 15.45
N LEU A 114 -4.40 -0.76 14.93
CA LEU A 114 -5.81 -0.38 14.90
C LEU A 114 -6.65 -1.39 14.12
N GLY A 115 -6.20 -1.77 12.92
CA GLY A 115 -6.82 -2.83 12.13
C GLY A 115 -6.91 -4.14 12.90
N ILE A 116 -5.77 -4.66 13.38
CA ILE A 116 -5.67 -5.96 14.07
C ILE A 116 -6.58 -6.05 15.30
N VAL A 117 -6.62 -5.00 16.13
CA VAL A 117 -7.33 -5.04 17.41
C VAL A 117 -8.83 -4.84 17.21
N THR A 118 -9.23 -3.95 16.33
CA THR A 118 -10.66 -3.61 16.14
C THR A 118 -11.35 -4.47 15.09
N GLY A 119 -10.57 -5.07 14.17
CA GLY A 119 -11.09 -5.74 12.97
C GLY A 119 -11.71 -4.78 11.96
N LYS A 120 -11.54 -3.46 12.15
CA LYS A 120 -12.08 -2.40 11.29
C LYS A 120 -10.97 -1.52 10.75
N SER A 121 -11.16 -0.97 9.56
CA SER A 121 -10.22 0.00 8.99
C SER A 121 -10.41 1.39 9.62
N LEU A 122 -9.39 2.24 9.55
CA LEU A 122 -9.48 3.61 10.06
C LEU A 122 -10.65 4.38 9.39
N PRO A 123 -10.86 4.33 8.05
CA PRO A 123 -12.02 4.94 7.40
C PRO A 123 -13.37 4.42 7.92
N GLN A 124 -13.49 3.12 8.23
CA GLN A 124 -14.71 2.54 8.81
C GLN A 124 -15.01 3.13 10.20
N ILE A 125 -14.00 3.22 11.07
CA ILE A 125 -14.17 3.81 12.40
C ILE A 125 -14.55 5.29 12.31
N LEU A 126 -13.97 6.03 11.37
CA LEU A 126 -14.40 7.41 11.08
C LEU A 126 -15.85 7.45 10.59
N GLY A 127 -16.22 6.58 9.66
CA GLY A 127 -17.58 6.48 9.12
C GLY A 127 -18.64 6.16 10.17
N GLU A 128 -18.29 5.35 11.17
CA GLU A 128 -19.19 4.99 12.28
C GLU A 128 -19.32 6.10 13.35
N ARG A 129 -18.27 6.90 13.55
CA ARG A 129 -18.22 7.91 14.63
C ARG A 129 -18.49 9.35 14.17
N MET A 130 -18.43 9.63 12.87
CA MET A 130 -18.72 10.96 12.32
C MET A 130 -20.18 11.06 11.84
N GLY A 131 -20.80 12.23 12.05
CA GLY A 131 -22.10 12.53 11.43
C GLY A 131 -21.99 12.68 9.91
N ASP A 132 -23.12 12.63 9.21
CA ASP A 132 -23.16 12.56 7.74
C ASP A 132 -22.40 13.71 7.06
N ALA A 133 -22.58 14.95 7.52
CA ALA A 133 -21.85 16.10 6.98
C ALA A 133 -20.32 15.96 7.12
N GLY A 134 -19.84 15.46 8.26
CA GLY A 134 -18.41 15.25 8.51
C GLY A 134 -17.83 14.15 7.62
N ARG A 135 -18.61 13.07 7.37
CA ARG A 135 -18.23 11.98 6.48
C ARG A 135 -18.04 12.46 5.05
N TYR A 136 -18.96 13.28 4.52
CA TYR A 136 -18.84 13.85 3.18
C TYR A 136 -17.68 14.85 3.06
N MET A 137 -17.45 15.70 4.06
CA MET A 137 -16.31 16.63 4.03
C MET A 137 -14.96 15.90 4.06
N PHE A 138 -14.84 14.88 4.91
CA PHE A 138 -13.63 14.07 4.99
C PHE A 138 -13.42 13.27 3.70
N PHE A 139 -14.50 12.77 3.10
CA PHE A 139 -14.43 12.11 1.79
C PHE A 139 -13.90 13.05 0.71
N MET A 140 -14.47 14.24 0.57
CA MET A 140 -14.00 15.24 -0.40
C MET A 140 -12.52 15.56 -0.21
N GLN A 141 -12.10 15.69 1.04
CA GLN A 141 -10.70 15.94 1.38
C GLN A 141 -9.79 14.75 1.00
N ALA A 142 -10.21 13.51 1.29
CA ALA A 142 -9.48 12.31 0.92
C ALA A 142 -9.38 12.13 -0.61
N GLU A 143 -10.44 12.45 -1.34
CA GLU A 143 -10.48 12.39 -2.81
C GLU A 143 -9.49 13.40 -3.42
N VAL A 144 -9.43 14.62 -2.90
CA VAL A 144 -8.46 15.63 -3.33
C VAL A 144 -7.01 15.18 -3.09
N ILE A 145 -6.72 14.54 -1.94
CA ILE A 145 -5.40 13.95 -1.70
C ILE A 145 -5.11 12.82 -2.69
N ALA A 146 -6.10 11.96 -2.96
CA ALA A 146 -5.93 10.83 -3.88
C ALA A 146 -5.62 11.31 -5.29
N ILE A 147 -6.31 12.35 -5.78
CA ILE A 147 -6.01 13.01 -7.05
C ILE A 147 -4.58 13.58 -7.07
N ALA A 148 -4.15 14.23 -5.98
CA ALA A 148 -2.80 14.79 -5.89
C ALA A 148 -1.70 13.72 -5.85
N THR A 149 -1.96 12.58 -5.20
CA THR A 149 -1.05 11.42 -5.22
C THR A 149 -0.98 10.83 -6.62
N ASP A 150 -2.13 10.59 -7.27
CA ASP A 150 -2.18 10.03 -8.62
C ASP A 150 -1.53 10.95 -9.65
N LEU A 151 -1.67 12.27 -9.49
CA LEU A 151 -0.94 13.25 -10.29
C LEU A 151 0.57 13.05 -10.21
N ALA A 152 1.12 12.86 -9.00
CA ALA A 152 2.54 12.66 -8.82
C ALA A 152 3.03 11.33 -9.44
N GLU A 153 2.24 10.28 -9.31
CA GLU A 153 2.55 8.96 -9.85
C GLU A 153 2.46 8.92 -11.38
N VAL A 154 1.43 9.55 -11.96
CA VAL A 154 1.27 9.67 -13.42
C VAL A 154 2.38 10.52 -14.02
N ILE A 155 2.76 11.63 -13.37
CA ILE A 155 3.92 12.45 -13.81
C ILE A 155 5.21 11.63 -13.75
N GLY A 156 5.46 10.94 -12.63
CA GLY A 156 6.65 10.10 -12.48
C GLY A 156 6.76 9.02 -13.56
N GLY A 157 5.66 8.33 -13.84
CA GLY A 157 5.63 7.29 -14.86
C GLY A 157 5.73 7.86 -16.28
N ALA A 158 5.12 9.02 -16.55
CA ALA A 158 5.24 9.71 -17.83
C ALA A 158 6.69 10.15 -18.10
N ILE A 159 7.38 10.67 -17.07
CA ILE A 159 8.80 11.02 -17.14
C ILE A 159 9.62 9.75 -17.40
N ALA A 160 9.37 8.66 -16.67
CA ALA A 160 10.07 7.41 -16.88
C ALA A 160 9.94 6.88 -18.33
N LEU A 161 8.73 6.92 -18.90
CA LEU A 161 8.49 6.52 -20.29
C LEU A 161 9.14 7.46 -21.31
N ARG A 162 9.17 8.76 -21.01
CA ARG A 162 9.90 9.74 -21.83
C ARG A 162 11.39 9.43 -21.86
N LEU A 163 11.98 9.08 -20.72
CA LEU A 163 13.40 8.75 -20.60
C LEU A 163 13.75 7.41 -21.26
N LEU A 164 12.86 6.40 -21.19
CA LEU A 164 13.10 5.08 -21.79
C LEU A 164 12.84 5.02 -23.30
N PHE A 165 11.76 5.67 -23.76
CA PHE A 165 11.23 5.49 -25.12
C PHE A 165 11.11 6.80 -25.90
N GLY A 166 11.46 7.95 -25.31
CA GLY A 166 11.31 9.26 -25.97
C GLY A 166 9.84 9.70 -26.12
N LEU A 167 8.91 9.08 -25.38
CA LEU A 167 7.48 9.38 -25.51
C LEU A 167 7.14 10.77 -24.97
N PRO A 168 6.23 11.52 -25.62
CA PRO A 168 5.71 12.77 -25.07
C PRO A 168 4.99 12.54 -23.73
N LEU A 169 5.14 13.48 -22.79
CA LEU A 169 4.63 13.34 -21.42
C LEU A 169 3.14 12.97 -21.35
N PHE A 170 2.29 13.60 -22.15
CA PHE A 170 0.85 13.28 -22.14
C PHE A 170 0.58 11.84 -22.56
N TRP A 171 1.20 11.37 -23.65
CA TRP A 171 1.06 9.98 -24.09
C TRP A 171 1.64 9.00 -23.08
N GLY A 172 2.78 9.36 -22.45
CA GLY A 172 3.32 8.63 -21.32
C GLY A 172 2.29 8.50 -20.19
N GLY A 173 1.67 9.60 -19.77
CA GLY A 173 0.62 9.60 -18.75
C GLY A 173 -0.58 8.72 -19.11
N CYS A 174 -1.04 8.79 -20.37
CA CYS A 174 -2.12 7.92 -20.87
C CYS A 174 -1.74 6.43 -20.82
N VAL A 175 -0.49 6.08 -21.18
CA VAL A 175 0.01 4.70 -21.10
C VAL A 175 0.07 4.23 -19.65
N ILE A 176 0.60 5.05 -18.73
CA ILE A 176 0.63 4.72 -17.30
C ILE A 176 -0.78 4.55 -16.75
N GLY A 177 -1.71 5.44 -17.11
CA GLY A 177 -3.12 5.34 -16.76
C GLY A 177 -3.75 4.03 -17.23
N ALA A 178 -3.50 3.64 -18.48
CA ALA A 178 -4.02 2.39 -19.04
C ALA A 178 -3.39 1.16 -18.36
N VAL A 179 -2.07 1.12 -18.23
CA VAL A 179 -1.34 -0.02 -17.64
C VAL A 179 -1.69 -0.18 -16.17
N SER A 180 -1.74 0.90 -15.39
CA SER A 180 -2.19 0.86 -14.00
C SER A 180 -3.63 0.37 -13.87
N THR A 181 -4.54 0.81 -14.74
CA THR A 181 -5.93 0.32 -14.75
C THR A 181 -6.01 -1.18 -15.04
N VAL A 182 -5.19 -1.68 -15.96
CA VAL A 182 -5.08 -3.14 -16.22
C VAL A 182 -4.53 -3.86 -14.99
N LEU A 183 -3.52 -3.30 -14.32
CA LEU A 183 -2.95 -3.90 -13.12
C LEU A 183 -3.98 -4.03 -11.98
N LEU A 184 -4.91 -3.06 -11.86
CA LEU A 184 -6.01 -3.12 -10.90
C LEU A 184 -6.99 -4.28 -11.15
N TRP A 185 -7.15 -4.74 -12.38
CA TRP A 185 -7.98 -5.92 -12.66
C TRP A 185 -7.42 -7.16 -11.93
N PHE A 186 -6.10 -7.25 -11.82
CA PHE A 186 -5.41 -8.33 -11.13
C PHE A 186 -5.37 -8.18 -9.60
N GLN A 187 -5.91 -7.09 -9.03
CA GLN A 187 -5.96 -6.93 -7.56
C GLN A 187 -7.09 -7.73 -6.89
N GLY A 188 -8.08 -8.24 -7.63
CA GLY A 188 -9.23 -8.96 -7.07
C GLY A 188 -8.98 -10.44 -6.75
N GLY A 189 -9.34 -10.87 -5.54
CA GLY A 189 -9.48 -12.29 -5.16
C GLY A 189 -8.16 -13.05 -4.94
N ARG A 190 -8.06 -14.31 -5.41
CA ARG A 190 -6.87 -15.18 -5.30
C ARG A 190 -5.59 -14.58 -5.90
N THR A 191 -5.72 -13.51 -6.70
CA THR A 191 -4.64 -12.82 -7.40
C THR A 191 -3.96 -11.74 -6.54
N HIS A 192 -4.48 -11.43 -5.34
CA HIS A 192 -3.86 -10.48 -4.41
C HIS A 192 -2.37 -10.80 -4.12
N ARG A 193 -2.05 -12.08 -3.88
CA ARG A 193 -0.65 -12.51 -3.67
C ARG A 193 0.23 -12.35 -4.90
N VAL A 194 -0.35 -12.36 -6.11
CA VAL A 194 0.39 -12.11 -7.36
C VAL A 194 0.73 -10.63 -7.45
N PHE A 195 -0.22 -9.76 -7.13
CA PHE A 195 0.01 -8.32 -7.02
C PHE A 195 1.12 -7.99 -6.02
N GLU A 196 1.05 -8.53 -4.79
CA GLU A 196 2.10 -8.36 -3.76
C GLU A 196 3.48 -8.78 -4.29
N LYS A 197 3.58 -9.93 -4.96
CA LYS A 197 4.84 -10.41 -5.53
C LYS A 197 5.37 -9.51 -6.64
N ILE A 198 4.52 -9.00 -7.52
CA ILE A 198 4.93 -8.07 -8.59
C ILE A 198 5.50 -6.80 -7.94
N VAL A 199 4.78 -6.24 -6.98
CA VAL A 199 5.17 -5.03 -6.25
C VAL A 199 6.50 -5.22 -5.51
N ILE A 200 6.69 -6.34 -4.80
CA ILE A 200 7.94 -6.67 -4.12
C ILE A 200 9.08 -6.85 -5.13
N ALA A 201 8.84 -7.52 -6.26
CA ALA A 201 9.84 -7.69 -7.31
C ALA A 201 10.27 -6.33 -7.88
N MET A 202 9.33 -5.42 -8.12
CA MET A 202 9.60 -4.06 -8.57
C MET A 202 10.45 -3.29 -7.55
N LEU A 203 10.11 -3.36 -6.26
CA LEU A 203 10.87 -2.75 -5.18
C LEU A 203 12.30 -3.30 -5.10
N LEU A 204 12.48 -4.61 -5.26
CA LEU A 204 13.80 -5.23 -5.26
C LEU A 204 14.64 -4.76 -6.45
N VAL A 205 14.08 -4.69 -7.66
CA VAL A 205 14.78 -4.17 -8.84
C VAL A 205 15.28 -2.74 -8.60
N ILE A 206 14.42 -1.87 -8.06
CA ILE A 206 14.78 -0.50 -7.65
C ILE A 206 15.92 -0.52 -6.63
N THR A 207 15.76 -1.31 -5.57
CA THR A 207 16.72 -1.41 -4.46
C THR A 207 18.09 -1.84 -4.96
N PHE A 208 18.16 -2.94 -5.72
CA PHE A 208 19.41 -3.45 -6.27
C PHE A 208 20.02 -2.48 -7.27
N GLY A 209 19.21 -1.80 -8.09
CA GLY A 209 19.68 -0.80 -9.04
C GLY A 209 20.42 0.36 -8.37
N PHE A 210 19.83 0.92 -7.31
CA PHE A 210 20.43 2.03 -6.58
C PHE A 210 21.60 1.63 -5.70
N ILE A 211 21.49 0.49 -5.02
CA ILE A 211 22.60 -0.04 -4.23
C ILE A 211 23.78 -0.37 -5.15
N ALA A 212 23.55 -0.94 -6.34
CA ALA A 212 24.60 -1.16 -7.32
C ALA A 212 25.26 0.16 -7.77
N GLY A 213 24.48 1.22 -7.97
CA GLY A 213 25.00 2.56 -8.24
C GLY A 213 25.97 3.06 -7.16
N LEU A 214 25.66 2.82 -5.88
CA LEU A 214 26.56 3.13 -4.76
C LEU A 214 27.85 2.30 -4.75
N PHE A 215 27.88 1.12 -5.36
CA PHE A 215 29.12 0.35 -5.51
C PHE A 215 29.99 0.84 -6.66
N VAL A 216 29.37 1.42 -7.70
CA VAL A 216 30.07 2.01 -8.84
C VAL A 216 30.76 3.31 -8.42
N ASP A 217 30.07 4.13 -7.62
CA ASP A 217 30.61 5.39 -7.08
C ASP A 217 30.49 5.38 -5.55
N PRO A 218 31.46 4.76 -4.84
CA PRO A 218 31.38 4.53 -3.42
C PRO A 218 31.40 5.85 -2.62
N PRO A 219 30.35 6.14 -1.82
CA PRO A 219 30.31 7.34 -1.02
C PRO A 219 31.32 7.27 0.12
N ASN A 220 31.84 8.43 0.53
CA ASN A 220 32.69 8.50 1.71
C ASN A 220 31.85 8.22 2.96
N GLY A 221 32.06 7.05 3.59
CA GLY A 221 31.33 6.65 4.79
C GLY A 221 31.45 7.65 5.94
N GLY A 222 32.56 8.39 6.03
CA GLY A 222 32.73 9.46 7.02
C GLY A 222 31.76 10.62 6.82
N ASP A 223 31.51 11.02 5.57
CA ASP A 223 30.60 12.12 5.24
C ASP A 223 29.12 11.71 5.38
N VAL A 224 28.80 10.45 5.06
CA VAL A 224 27.46 9.87 5.32
C VAL A 224 27.17 9.84 6.81
N LEU A 225 28.14 9.40 7.64
CA LEU A 225 28.02 9.42 9.10
C LEU A 225 27.93 10.85 9.64
N ALA A 226 28.66 11.80 9.05
CA ALA A 226 28.54 13.21 9.41
C ALA A 226 27.15 13.77 9.07
N GLY A 227 26.52 13.28 7.99
CA GLY A 227 25.15 13.60 7.60
C GLY A 227 24.06 13.09 8.55
N LEU A 228 24.38 12.10 9.40
CA LEU A 228 23.49 11.64 10.47
C LEU A 228 23.43 12.62 11.66
N VAL A 229 24.35 13.59 11.73
CA VAL A 229 24.36 14.59 12.79
C VAL A 229 23.34 15.69 12.46
N PRO A 230 22.35 15.97 13.33
CA PRO A 230 21.33 16.98 13.08
C PRO A 230 21.94 18.38 12.90
N ARG A 231 21.96 18.86 11.66
CA ARG A 231 22.46 20.19 11.27
C ARG A 231 21.57 20.77 10.18
N PHE A 232 21.35 22.07 10.24
CA PHE A 232 20.68 22.85 9.20
C PHE A 232 21.63 23.95 8.70
N ARG A 233 21.50 24.32 7.42
CA ARG A 233 22.23 25.43 6.79
C ARG A 233 21.21 26.35 6.12
N GLY A 234 20.79 27.39 6.83
CA GLY A 234 19.83 28.39 6.32
C GLY A 234 18.38 27.89 6.26
N ALA A 235 17.47 28.77 5.85
CA ALA A 235 16.04 28.50 5.76
C ALA A 235 15.71 27.42 4.71
N ASP A 236 16.43 27.42 3.58
CA ASP A 236 16.17 26.51 2.45
C ASP A 236 16.42 25.03 2.81
N SER A 237 17.35 24.77 3.75
CA SER A 237 17.58 23.41 4.27
C SER A 237 16.46 22.92 5.19
N VAL A 238 15.82 23.82 5.94
CA VAL A 238 14.64 23.51 6.78
C VAL A 238 13.42 23.26 5.89
N LEU A 239 13.33 24.02 4.79
CA LEU A 239 12.34 23.82 3.74
C LEU A 239 12.42 22.43 3.11
N MET A 240 13.61 22.05 2.61
CA MET A 240 13.78 20.71 2.06
C MET A 240 13.59 19.61 3.10
N ALA A 241 14.02 19.82 4.35
CA ALA A 241 13.75 18.87 5.42
C ALA A 241 12.23 18.68 5.66
N SER A 242 11.47 19.77 5.61
CA SER A 242 10.01 19.74 5.69
C SER A 242 9.39 19.04 4.49
N SER A 243 9.94 19.24 3.29
CA SER A 243 9.52 18.54 2.06
C SER A 243 9.78 17.03 2.13
N ILE A 244 10.96 16.60 2.60
CA ILE A 244 11.27 15.17 2.80
C ILE A 244 10.27 14.55 3.79
N LEU A 245 10.04 15.23 4.93
CA LEU A 245 9.12 14.74 5.96
C LEU A 245 7.66 14.70 5.48
N GLY A 246 7.23 15.70 4.72
CA GLY A 246 5.91 15.75 4.08
C GLY A 246 5.71 14.62 3.07
N ALA A 247 6.68 14.43 2.17
CA ALA A 247 6.65 13.37 1.14
C ALA A 247 6.68 11.96 1.74
N THR A 248 7.35 11.79 2.89
CA THR A 248 7.44 10.49 3.54
C THR A 248 6.08 10.06 4.12
N VAL A 249 5.28 10.98 4.66
CA VAL A 249 4.07 10.60 5.39
C VAL A 249 2.85 10.63 4.45
N MET A 250 2.48 9.47 3.93
CA MET A 250 1.33 9.34 3.02
C MET A 250 0.03 8.96 3.75
N PRO A 251 -1.02 9.82 3.73
CA PRO A 251 -2.29 9.55 4.40
C PRO A 251 -2.98 8.28 3.89
N HIS A 252 -2.97 8.06 2.57
CA HIS A 252 -3.62 6.91 1.96
C HIS A 252 -2.95 5.59 2.38
N ALA A 253 -1.63 5.57 2.57
CA ALA A 253 -0.91 4.40 3.07
C ALA A 253 -1.31 4.08 4.52
N ILE A 254 -1.58 5.11 5.34
CA ILE A 254 -2.09 4.93 6.70
C ILE A 254 -3.46 4.24 6.66
N TYR A 255 -4.41 4.74 5.85
CA TYR A 255 -5.73 4.13 5.74
C TYR A 255 -5.64 2.69 5.23
N LEU A 256 -4.84 2.47 4.19
CA LEU A 256 -4.72 1.19 3.52
C LEU A 256 -4.15 0.09 4.43
N HIS A 257 -3.11 0.41 5.21
CA HIS A 257 -2.47 -0.58 6.05
C HIS A 257 -3.42 -1.11 7.14
N SER A 258 -4.30 -0.26 7.67
CA SER A 258 -5.33 -0.72 8.62
C SER A 258 -6.31 -1.72 8.01
N THR A 259 -6.50 -1.70 6.68
CA THR A 259 -7.39 -2.59 5.93
C THR A 259 -6.68 -3.86 5.48
N LEU A 260 -5.47 -3.74 4.92
CA LEU A 260 -4.71 -4.88 4.41
C LEU A 260 -4.48 -5.94 5.49
N VAL A 261 -4.29 -5.52 6.75
CA VAL A 261 -4.09 -6.45 7.85
C VAL A 261 -5.40 -7.17 8.24
N ASN A 262 -6.56 -6.59 7.92
CA ASN A 262 -7.86 -7.23 8.11
C ASN A 262 -8.18 -8.20 6.97
N ASP A 263 -7.89 -7.81 5.72
CA ASP A 263 -8.18 -8.58 4.51
C ASP A 263 -7.24 -9.78 4.32
N HIS A 264 -6.14 -9.85 5.08
CA HIS A 264 -5.18 -10.95 5.02
C HIS A 264 -5.75 -12.30 5.49
N TYR A 265 -6.76 -12.31 6.36
CA TYR A 265 -7.37 -13.54 6.89
C TYR A 265 -8.77 -13.74 6.29
N ALA A 266 -8.97 -14.85 5.59
CA ALA A 266 -10.27 -15.16 4.99
C ALA A 266 -11.36 -15.40 6.05
N PRO A 267 -12.64 -15.11 5.75
CA PRO A 267 -13.74 -15.45 6.66
C PRO A 267 -13.74 -16.95 6.96
N GLY A 268 -13.46 -17.32 8.22
CA GLY A 268 -13.46 -18.71 8.70
C GLY A 268 -12.07 -19.33 8.94
N GLU A 269 -10.96 -18.63 8.69
CA GLU A 269 -9.64 -19.09 9.14
C GLU A 269 -9.45 -18.80 10.64
N GLU A 270 -8.81 -19.74 11.37
CA GLU A 270 -8.43 -19.54 12.77
C GLU A 270 -7.42 -18.38 12.87
N LYS A 271 -7.91 -17.21 13.30
CA LYS A 271 -7.06 -16.05 13.54
C LYS A 271 -6.09 -16.37 14.68
N PRO A 272 -4.77 -16.20 14.49
CA PRO A 272 -3.80 -16.28 15.58
C PRO A 272 -4.18 -15.32 16.72
N ASP A 273 -3.76 -15.61 17.94
CA ASP A 273 -3.95 -14.70 19.08
C ASP A 273 -3.48 -13.28 18.71
N THR A 274 -4.27 -12.27 19.07
CA THR A 274 -4.00 -10.86 18.75
C THR A 274 -2.60 -10.44 19.17
N ARG A 275 -2.05 -11.03 20.24
CA ARG A 275 -0.67 -10.76 20.68
C ARG A 275 0.39 -11.27 19.70
N GLN A 276 0.16 -12.41 19.04
CA GLN A 276 1.06 -12.92 18.00
C GLN A 276 0.96 -12.07 16.74
N LEU A 277 -0.24 -11.69 16.32
CA LEU A 277 -0.47 -10.80 15.19
C LEU A 277 0.24 -9.45 15.38
N LEU A 278 0.13 -8.85 16.57
CA LEU A 278 0.80 -7.59 16.88
C LEU A 278 2.33 -7.70 16.90
N ARG A 279 2.88 -8.86 17.28
CA ARG A 279 4.34 -9.10 17.23
C ARG A 279 4.81 -9.31 15.80
N GLY A 280 4.07 -10.10 15.02
CA GLY A 280 4.34 -10.34 13.60
C GLY A 280 4.29 -9.03 12.81
N SER A 281 3.19 -8.29 12.93
CA SER A 281 3.02 -6.98 12.29
C SER A 281 4.11 -5.98 12.70
N LYS A 282 4.56 -5.98 13.96
CA LYS A 282 5.69 -5.12 14.37
C LYS A 282 6.96 -5.45 13.59
N ILE A 283 7.29 -6.72 13.47
CA ILE A 283 8.49 -7.18 12.75
C ILE A 283 8.35 -6.84 11.26
N ASP A 284 7.19 -7.09 10.70
CA ASP A 284 6.88 -6.84 9.28
C ASP A 284 6.99 -5.35 8.92
N VAL A 285 6.30 -4.47 9.66
CA VAL A 285 6.37 -3.01 9.47
C VAL A 285 7.81 -2.50 9.55
N VAL A 286 8.58 -2.99 10.54
CA VAL A 286 9.98 -2.59 10.71
C VAL A 286 10.83 -3.01 9.52
N TRP A 287 10.71 -4.24 9.04
CA TRP A 287 11.49 -4.72 7.89
C TRP A 287 11.08 -4.05 6.58
N ALA A 288 9.78 -3.92 6.33
CA ALA A 288 9.26 -3.31 5.11
C ALA A 288 9.70 -1.85 4.98
N LEU A 289 9.60 -1.06 6.06
CA LEU A 289 10.03 0.34 6.07
C LEU A 289 11.54 0.52 6.22
N ALA A 290 12.25 -0.42 6.84
CA ALA A 290 13.72 -0.42 6.79
C ALA A 290 14.22 -0.60 5.34
N LEU A 291 13.59 -1.49 4.57
CA LEU A 291 13.88 -1.66 3.15
C LEU A 291 13.58 -0.38 2.36
N ALA A 292 12.35 0.16 2.48
CA ALA A 292 11.96 1.40 1.80
C ALA A 292 12.88 2.58 2.15
N GLY A 293 13.21 2.76 3.43
CA GLY A 293 14.13 3.80 3.86
C GLY A 293 15.57 3.59 3.41
N THR A 294 16.02 2.35 3.25
CA THR A 294 17.34 2.06 2.67
C THR A 294 17.38 2.51 1.20
N VAL A 295 16.31 2.29 0.45
CA VAL A 295 16.19 2.80 -0.93
C VAL A 295 16.23 4.33 -0.96
N ASN A 296 15.42 4.99 -0.13
CA ASN A 296 15.38 6.45 -0.05
C ASN A 296 16.74 7.03 0.37
N LEU A 297 17.43 6.38 1.31
CA LEU A 297 18.76 6.80 1.74
C LEU A 297 19.79 6.60 0.63
N ALA A 298 19.74 5.47 -0.08
CA ALA A 298 20.62 5.21 -1.21
C ALA A 298 20.43 6.25 -2.33
N LEU A 299 19.19 6.63 -2.63
CA LEU A 299 18.86 7.70 -3.58
C LEU A 299 19.48 9.04 -3.17
N LEU A 300 19.29 9.44 -1.91
CA LEU A 300 19.83 10.70 -1.40
C LEU A 300 21.35 10.69 -1.42
N VAL A 301 21.99 9.62 -0.95
CA VAL A 301 23.45 9.46 -0.91
C VAL A 301 24.04 9.45 -2.32
N LEU A 302 23.42 8.75 -3.27
CA LEU A 302 23.85 8.74 -4.67
C LEU A 302 23.78 10.16 -5.27
N ALA A 303 22.67 10.87 -5.06
CA ALA A 303 22.54 12.25 -5.52
C ALA A 303 23.53 13.19 -4.83
N ALA A 304 23.80 12.99 -3.53
CA ALA A 304 24.79 13.75 -2.78
C ALA A 304 26.23 13.50 -3.23
N ASN A 305 26.53 12.30 -3.72
CA ASN A 305 27.88 11.96 -4.18
C ASN A 305 28.10 12.41 -5.63
N SER A 306 27.17 12.08 -6.51
CA SER A 306 27.37 12.19 -7.96
C SER A 306 26.77 13.46 -8.57
N LEU A 307 25.82 14.11 -7.89
CA LEU A 307 25.09 15.28 -8.43
C LEU A 307 25.30 16.56 -7.62
N TYR A 308 26.07 16.52 -6.53
CA TYR A 308 26.23 17.67 -5.65
C TYR A 308 26.91 18.85 -6.33
N GLY A 309 26.21 20.00 -6.33
CA GLY A 309 26.69 21.22 -6.98
C GLY A 309 26.46 21.28 -8.50
N MET A 310 25.77 20.30 -9.09
CA MET A 310 25.37 20.35 -10.50
C MET A 310 24.08 21.16 -10.70
N ASN A 311 24.11 22.11 -11.64
CA ASN A 311 22.94 22.89 -12.01
C ASN A 311 21.95 22.06 -12.84
N GLY A 312 20.65 22.29 -12.66
CA GLY A 312 19.60 21.62 -13.44
C GLY A 312 19.16 20.24 -12.92
N THR A 313 19.57 19.86 -11.71
CA THR A 313 19.22 18.58 -11.06
C THR A 313 17.94 18.65 -10.22
N ASP A 314 17.21 19.76 -10.32
CA ASP A 314 15.97 20.03 -9.58
C ASP A 314 14.74 19.31 -10.16
N THR A 315 14.91 18.67 -11.32
CA THR A 315 13.87 17.88 -11.98
C THR A 315 14.30 16.43 -12.07
N ILE A 316 13.33 15.51 -12.09
CA ILE A 316 13.60 14.08 -12.26
C ILE A 316 14.36 13.82 -13.57
N GLU A 317 14.01 14.54 -14.63
CA GLU A 317 14.66 14.45 -15.95
C GLU A 317 16.12 14.91 -15.90
N GLY A 318 16.39 16.07 -15.28
CA GLY A 318 17.73 16.61 -15.14
C GLY A 318 18.61 15.76 -14.23
N ALA A 319 18.04 15.21 -13.15
CA ALA A 319 18.75 14.28 -12.29
C ALA A 319 19.09 12.97 -12.99
N GLN A 320 18.16 12.41 -13.78
CA GLN A 320 18.45 11.20 -14.55
C GLN A 320 19.54 11.44 -15.58
N HIS A 321 19.53 12.57 -16.26
CA HIS A 321 20.58 12.92 -17.22
C HIS A 321 21.94 13.13 -16.54
N ALA A 322 21.95 13.72 -15.35
CA ALA A 322 23.16 13.84 -14.54
C ALA A 322 23.68 12.47 -14.08
N ILE A 323 22.80 11.55 -13.69
CA ILE A 323 23.15 10.15 -13.41
C ILE A 323 23.74 9.47 -14.65
N GLU A 324 23.15 9.65 -15.84
CA GLU A 324 23.71 9.10 -17.08
C GLU A 324 25.10 9.64 -17.40
N MET A 325 25.32 10.95 -17.19
CA MET A 325 26.61 11.58 -17.47
C MET A 325 27.70 11.12 -16.51
N VAL A 326 27.39 10.92 -15.22
CA VAL A 326 28.38 10.62 -14.18
C VAL A 326 28.57 9.10 -13.99
N LEU A 327 27.47 8.35 -13.94
CA LEU A 327 27.44 6.92 -13.59
C LEU A 327 27.26 6.02 -14.83
N GLY A 328 26.92 6.61 -15.98
CA GLY A 328 26.81 5.94 -17.26
C GLY A 328 25.37 5.56 -17.66
N PRO A 329 25.16 5.22 -18.96
CA PRO A 329 23.82 4.98 -19.52
C PRO A 329 23.07 3.80 -18.88
N ALA A 330 23.80 2.78 -18.44
CA ALA A 330 23.20 1.60 -17.80
C ALA A 330 22.50 1.96 -16.49
N VAL A 331 23.13 2.80 -15.65
CA VAL A 331 22.57 3.24 -14.36
C VAL A 331 21.39 4.18 -14.59
N GLY A 332 21.48 5.09 -15.56
CA GLY A 332 20.36 5.95 -15.97
C GLY A 332 19.15 5.17 -16.51
N THR A 333 19.37 4.06 -17.20
CA THR A 333 18.28 3.18 -17.66
C THR A 333 17.62 2.46 -16.49
N ILE A 334 18.42 1.92 -15.56
CA ILE A 334 17.92 1.26 -14.34
C ILE A 334 17.11 2.25 -13.50
N PHE A 335 17.55 3.51 -13.40
CA PHE A 335 16.81 4.60 -12.77
C PHE A 335 15.42 4.76 -13.37
N SER A 336 15.34 4.89 -14.70
CA SER A 336 14.07 5.11 -15.40
C SER A 336 13.14 3.90 -15.29
N ILE A 337 13.68 2.67 -15.33
CA ILE A 337 12.90 1.44 -15.06
C ILE A 337 12.38 1.45 -13.61
N GLY A 338 13.22 1.85 -12.65
CA GLY A 338 12.84 1.94 -11.25
C GLY A 338 11.75 2.97 -10.99
N LEU A 339 11.84 4.14 -11.63
CA LEU A 339 10.82 5.19 -11.57
C LEU A 339 9.50 4.73 -12.19
N LEU A 340 9.54 4.04 -13.33
CA LEU A 340 8.36 3.45 -13.97
C LEU A 340 7.69 2.42 -13.04
N ALA A 341 8.50 1.56 -12.45
CA ALA A 341 8.10 0.50 -11.54
C ALA A 341 7.40 1.05 -10.29
N SER A 342 8.06 2.02 -9.65
CA SER A 342 7.55 2.78 -8.50
C SER A 342 6.19 3.43 -8.83
N SER A 343 6.09 4.10 -9.98
CA SER A 343 4.87 4.77 -10.43
C SER A 343 3.70 3.79 -10.56
N LEU A 344 3.86 2.70 -11.32
CA LEU A 344 2.80 1.69 -11.53
C LEU A 344 2.35 1.04 -10.22
N SER A 345 3.32 0.77 -9.35
CA SER A 345 3.10 0.12 -8.08
C SER A 345 2.31 1.01 -7.12
N SER A 346 2.77 2.25 -6.90
CA SER A 346 2.12 3.21 -6.01
C SER A 346 0.72 3.59 -6.49
N THR A 347 0.54 3.78 -7.79
CA THR A 347 -0.77 4.00 -8.45
C THR A 347 -1.82 2.97 -8.08
N SER A 348 -1.40 1.71 -8.05
CA SER A 348 -2.29 0.59 -7.76
C SER A 348 -2.65 0.53 -6.28
N VAL A 349 -1.71 0.88 -5.41
CA VAL A 349 -1.90 1.00 -3.96
C VAL A 349 -2.82 2.18 -3.64
N GLY A 350 -2.63 3.34 -4.28
CA GLY A 350 -3.44 4.53 -4.12
C GLY A 350 -4.91 4.32 -4.50
N THR A 351 -5.17 3.62 -5.60
CA THR A 351 -6.55 3.30 -6.01
C THR A 351 -7.25 2.35 -5.03
N TYR A 352 -6.52 1.38 -4.47
CA TYR A 352 -7.06 0.47 -3.46
C TYR A 352 -7.32 1.20 -2.13
N ALA A 353 -6.47 2.17 -1.77
CA ALA A 353 -6.76 3.05 -0.65
C ALA A 353 -8.00 3.91 -0.88
N GLY A 354 -8.18 4.47 -2.08
CA GLY A 354 -9.35 5.27 -2.44
C GLY A 354 -10.67 4.50 -2.36
N SER A 355 -10.71 3.28 -2.89
CA SER A 355 -11.91 2.44 -2.83
C SER A 355 -12.27 2.04 -1.40
N GLU A 356 -11.26 1.81 -0.55
CA GLU A 356 -11.47 1.49 0.85
C GLU A 356 -11.93 2.71 1.66
N ILE A 357 -11.44 3.91 1.33
CA ILE A 357 -11.96 5.14 1.92
C ILE A 357 -13.44 5.31 1.55
N MET A 358 -13.83 5.10 0.28
CA MET A 358 -15.24 5.15 -0.13
C MET A 358 -16.08 4.10 0.60
N ARG A 359 -15.59 2.86 0.67
CA ARG A 359 -16.30 1.76 1.32
C ARG A 359 -16.47 2.01 2.82
N GLY A 360 -15.39 2.38 3.52
CA GLY A 360 -15.40 2.57 4.96
C GLY A 360 -16.09 3.85 5.41
N LEU A 361 -15.88 4.96 4.70
CA LEU A 361 -16.37 6.27 5.11
C LEU A 361 -17.79 6.54 4.60
N LEU A 362 -18.09 6.23 3.33
CA LEU A 362 -19.38 6.50 2.70
C LEU A 362 -20.33 5.29 2.68
N HIS A 363 -19.85 4.08 2.97
CA HIS A 363 -20.60 2.83 2.80
C HIS A 363 -21.05 2.59 1.34
N ILE A 364 -20.32 3.17 0.37
CA ILE A 364 -20.58 2.99 -1.06
C ILE A 364 -19.60 1.97 -1.62
N HIS A 365 -20.14 0.94 -2.27
CA HIS A 365 -19.35 -0.07 -2.98
C HIS A 365 -19.07 0.42 -4.40
N ALA A 366 -18.06 1.27 -4.55
CA ALA A 366 -17.61 1.70 -5.87
C ALA A 366 -16.69 0.65 -6.49
N PRO A 367 -16.83 0.35 -7.79
CA PRO A 367 -15.89 -0.52 -8.47
C PRO A 367 -14.53 0.19 -8.61
N MET A 368 -13.44 -0.56 -8.46
CA MET A 368 -12.05 -0.05 -8.48
C MET A 368 -11.75 0.80 -9.73
N TRP A 369 -12.29 0.42 -10.89
CA TRP A 369 -12.10 1.17 -12.13
C TRP A 369 -12.74 2.56 -12.09
N ALA A 370 -13.84 2.74 -11.35
CA ALA A 370 -14.50 4.04 -11.23
C ALA A 370 -13.66 4.98 -10.35
N CYS A 371 -13.17 4.50 -9.21
CA CYS A 371 -12.21 5.25 -8.38
C CYS A 371 -11.00 5.67 -9.22
N ARG A 372 -10.48 4.74 -10.04
CA ARG A 372 -9.34 5.02 -10.93
C ARG A 372 -9.62 6.14 -11.92
N VAL A 373 -10.76 6.11 -12.60
CA VAL A 373 -11.12 7.13 -13.59
C VAL A 373 -11.28 8.50 -12.92
N VAL A 374 -11.86 8.55 -11.73
CA VAL A 374 -12.07 9.81 -10.99
C VAL A 374 -10.75 10.43 -10.55
N THR A 375 -9.72 9.65 -10.19
CA THR A 375 -8.40 10.18 -9.85
C THR A 375 -7.53 10.50 -11.08
N LEU A 376 -7.57 9.62 -12.09
CA LEU A 376 -6.69 9.68 -13.26
C LEU A 376 -7.08 10.80 -14.23
N VAL A 377 -8.38 11.03 -14.46
CA VAL A 377 -8.82 12.04 -15.43
C VAL A 377 -8.37 13.44 -15.01
N PRO A 378 -8.59 13.91 -13.77
CA PRO A 378 -8.04 15.17 -13.31
C PRO A 378 -6.52 15.24 -13.41
N ALA A 379 -5.80 14.17 -13.06
CA ALA A 379 -4.35 14.11 -13.16
C ALA A 379 -3.86 14.30 -14.62
N LEU A 380 -4.50 13.64 -15.59
CA LEU A 380 -4.19 13.80 -17.02
C LEU A 380 -4.53 15.19 -17.55
N VAL A 381 -5.63 15.80 -17.08
CA VAL A 381 -5.99 17.17 -17.43
C VAL A 381 -4.93 18.14 -16.92
N VAL A 382 -4.51 18.01 -15.66
CA VAL A 382 -3.42 18.83 -15.10
C VAL A 382 -2.13 18.61 -15.87
N LEU A 383 -1.79 17.36 -16.22
CA LEU A 383 -0.60 17.05 -17.01
C LEU A 383 -0.63 17.68 -18.42
N TRP A 384 -1.81 17.74 -19.05
CA TRP A 384 -1.98 18.36 -20.37
C TRP A 384 -1.76 19.88 -20.34
N PHE A 385 -2.27 20.56 -19.31
CA PHE A 385 -2.15 22.02 -19.16
C PHE A 385 -0.89 22.47 -18.45
N SER A 386 -0.21 21.58 -17.72
CA SER A 386 0.99 21.94 -16.97
C SER A 386 2.20 22.08 -17.90
N ALA A 387 2.65 23.32 -18.07
CA ALA A 387 3.89 23.62 -18.78
C ALA A 387 5.14 23.09 -18.04
N ASN A 388 5.05 22.86 -16.72
CA ASN A 388 6.16 22.41 -15.88
C ASN A 388 5.74 21.25 -14.97
N PRO A 389 6.11 19.98 -15.29
CA PRO A 389 5.76 18.80 -14.49
C PRO A 389 6.24 18.89 -13.04
N THR A 390 7.43 19.46 -12.83
CA THR A 390 8.02 19.67 -11.49
C THR A 390 7.15 20.56 -10.61
N TYR A 391 6.55 21.60 -11.17
CA TYR A 391 5.68 22.49 -10.40
C TYR A 391 4.37 21.79 -9.99
N ALA A 392 3.83 20.95 -10.87
CA ALA A 392 2.67 20.11 -10.56
C ALA A 392 2.99 19.10 -9.44
N LEU A 393 4.20 18.53 -9.41
CA LEU A 393 4.66 17.69 -8.29
C LEU A 393 4.71 18.46 -6.98
N VAL A 394 5.27 19.67 -6.96
CA VAL A 394 5.33 20.52 -5.75
C VAL A 394 3.93 20.84 -5.23
N ILE A 395 2.99 21.23 -6.10
CA ILE A 395 1.60 21.46 -5.72
C ILE A 395 0.97 20.19 -5.15
N GLY A 396 1.21 19.04 -5.78
CA GLY A 396 0.74 17.74 -5.30
C GLY A 396 1.19 17.49 -3.86
N GLN A 397 2.47 17.75 -3.57
CA GLN A 397 3.01 17.62 -2.21
C GLN A 397 2.33 18.56 -1.20
N VAL A 398 2.08 19.82 -1.57
CA VAL A 398 1.34 20.76 -0.70
C VAL A 398 -0.06 20.23 -0.38
N VAL A 399 -0.76 19.67 -1.36
CA VAL A 399 -2.09 19.07 -1.16
C VAL A 399 -2.00 17.86 -0.22
N LEU A 400 -0.99 16.99 -0.39
CA LEU A 400 -0.74 15.86 0.51
C LEU A 400 -0.46 16.34 1.93
N SER A 401 0.35 17.39 2.10
CA SER A 401 0.71 18.00 3.38
C SER A 401 -0.50 18.50 4.18
N ILE A 402 -1.48 19.11 3.50
CA ILE A 402 -2.77 19.50 4.11
C ILE A 402 -3.53 18.27 4.59
N GLY A 403 -3.31 17.12 3.95
CA GLY A 403 -3.99 15.87 4.23
C GLY A 403 -3.51 15.08 5.45
N ILE A 404 -2.22 15.18 5.77
CA ILE A 404 -1.57 14.42 6.83
C ILE A 404 -2.23 14.56 8.22
N PRO A 405 -2.58 15.77 8.70
CA PRO A 405 -3.22 15.93 10.00
C PRO A 405 -4.53 15.14 10.12
N PHE A 406 -5.31 15.06 9.03
CA PHE A 406 -6.59 14.36 9.00
C PHE A 406 -6.45 12.84 9.10
N ALA A 407 -5.30 12.26 8.77
CA ALA A 407 -5.02 10.85 9.00
C ALA A 407 -4.43 10.60 10.40
N ILE A 408 -3.43 11.41 10.79
CA ILE A 408 -2.67 11.18 12.03
C ILE A 408 -3.51 11.47 13.28
N ILE A 409 -4.28 12.56 13.29
CA ILE A 409 -5.02 12.98 14.49
C ILE A 409 -6.08 11.92 14.88
N PRO A 410 -6.94 11.42 13.95
CA PRO A 410 -7.88 10.37 14.29
C PRO A 410 -7.18 9.08 14.69
N LEU A 411 -6.10 8.70 14.00
CA LEU A 411 -5.32 7.51 14.37
C LEU A 411 -4.82 7.61 15.82
N MET A 412 -4.18 8.71 16.19
CA MET A 412 -3.69 8.95 17.55
C MET A 412 -4.81 8.96 18.60
N ARG A 413 -6.00 9.49 18.25
CA ARG A 413 -7.17 9.49 19.13
C ARG A 413 -7.69 8.06 19.35
N TYR A 414 -7.85 7.28 18.28
CA TYR A 414 -8.46 5.95 18.35
C TYR A 414 -7.53 4.87 18.90
N THR A 415 -6.21 4.96 18.72
CA THR A 415 -5.28 4.02 19.39
C THR A 415 -5.20 4.21 20.91
N ARG A 416 -5.66 5.35 21.41
CA ARG A 416 -5.79 5.65 22.85
C ARG A 416 -7.19 5.39 23.41
N ASP A 417 -8.20 5.19 22.57
CA ASP A 417 -9.57 4.96 23.04
C ASP A 417 -9.68 3.60 23.74
N GLN A 418 -10.13 3.60 25.01
CA GLN A 418 -10.26 2.38 25.80
C GLN A 418 -11.43 1.51 25.32
N GLU A 419 -12.48 2.11 24.75
CA GLU A 419 -13.61 1.37 24.20
C GLU A 419 -13.22 0.60 22.94
N LEU A 420 -12.35 1.18 22.11
CA LEU A 420 -11.90 0.55 20.87
C LEU A 420 -10.75 -0.44 21.09
N MET A 421 -9.74 -0.06 21.89
CA MET A 421 -8.51 -0.85 22.01
C MET A 421 -8.50 -1.81 23.20
N GLY A 422 -9.38 -1.62 24.18
CA GLY A 422 -9.43 -2.42 25.41
C GLY A 422 -8.04 -2.57 26.05
N LYS A 423 -7.61 -3.83 26.22
CA LYS A 423 -6.31 -4.18 26.81
C LYS A 423 -5.08 -3.79 25.97
N TYR A 424 -5.27 -3.46 24.70
CA TYR A 424 -4.20 -3.08 23.77
C TYR A 424 -4.03 -1.57 23.63
N ARG A 425 -4.74 -0.75 24.42
CA ARG A 425 -4.61 0.71 24.43
C ARG A 425 -3.15 1.16 24.58
N ASP A 426 -2.79 2.24 23.89
CA ASP A 426 -1.48 2.85 24.08
C ASP A 426 -1.23 3.32 25.53
N SER A 427 -0.03 3.05 26.02
CA SER A 427 0.44 3.60 27.28
C SER A 427 0.71 5.10 27.14
N MET A 428 0.73 5.83 28.27
CA MET A 428 0.96 7.27 28.27
C MET A 428 2.28 7.65 27.57
N VAL A 429 3.35 6.86 27.76
CA VAL A 429 4.64 7.06 27.09
C VAL A 429 4.50 6.97 25.56
N LYS A 430 3.87 5.93 25.02
CA LYS A 430 3.67 5.79 23.57
C LYS A 430 2.84 6.91 23.00
N HIS A 431 1.82 7.34 23.74
CA HIS A 431 0.98 8.44 23.32
C HIS A 431 1.74 9.77 23.30
N VAL A 432 2.57 10.06 24.29
CA VAL A 432 3.41 11.27 24.29
C VAL A 432 4.39 11.24 23.12
N VAL A 433 5.03 10.10 22.85
CA VAL A 433 5.91 9.95 21.68
C VAL A 433 5.14 10.18 20.37
N PHE A 434 3.96 9.58 20.22
CA PHE A 434 3.15 9.77 19.02
C PHE A 434 2.65 11.21 18.89
N LEU A 435 2.28 11.86 19.99
CA LEU A 435 1.91 13.27 20.01
C LEU A 435 3.06 14.17 19.56
N LEU A 436 4.28 13.94 20.04
CA LEU A 436 5.46 14.69 19.63
C LEU A 436 5.73 14.54 18.13
N VAL A 437 5.65 13.30 17.61
CA VAL A 437 5.78 13.01 16.19
C VAL A 437 4.69 13.70 15.36
N ALA A 438 3.43 13.60 15.80
CA ALA A 438 2.30 14.24 15.13
C ALA A 438 2.45 15.77 15.10
N VAL A 439 2.79 16.40 16.24
CA VAL A 439 3.00 17.85 16.33
C VAL A 439 4.15 18.29 15.43
N LEU A 440 5.27 17.56 15.42
CA LEU A 440 6.41 17.88 14.57
C LEU A 440 6.05 17.79 13.08
N ILE A 441 5.39 16.70 12.65
CA ILE A 441 4.94 16.54 11.27
C ILE A 441 3.97 17.67 10.90
N ILE A 442 2.96 17.94 11.72
CA ILE A 442 1.97 19.00 11.44
C ILE A 442 2.65 20.37 11.37
N ALA A 443 3.55 20.70 12.31
CA ALA A 443 4.25 21.98 12.30
C ALA A 443 5.10 22.17 11.04
N LEU A 444 5.84 21.15 10.62
CA LEU A 444 6.67 21.22 9.42
C LEU A 444 5.83 21.29 8.13
N ASN A 445 4.70 20.60 8.08
CA ASN A 445 3.78 20.72 6.96
C ASN A 445 3.13 22.11 6.89
N VAL A 446 2.79 22.72 8.03
CA VAL A 446 2.30 24.11 8.05
C VAL A 446 3.36 25.07 7.53
N VAL A 447 4.63 24.87 7.91
CA VAL A 447 5.77 25.66 7.39
C VAL A 447 5.92 25.47 5.88
N LEU A 448 5.85 24.24 5.38
CA LEU A 448 5.94 23.93 3.94
C LEU A 448 4.82 24.61 3.14
N VAL A 449 3.58 24.51 3.62
CA VAL A 449 2.40 25.15 2.99
C VAL A 449 2.55 26.67 2.99
N TYR A 450 2.91 27.26 4.14
CA TYR A 450 3.09 28.70 4.27
C TYR A 450 4.14 29.22 3.29
N LEU A 451 5.31 28.57 3.24
CA LEU A 451 6.41 29.03 2.41
C LEU A 451 6.11 28.87 0.92
N THR A 452 5.50 27.74 0.53
CA THR A 452 5.07 27.52 -0.87
C THR A 452 4.04 28.57 -1.31
N MET A 453 3.13 28.99 -0.42
CA MET A 453 2.16 30.06 -0.69
C MET A 453 2.79 31.45 -0.75
N THR A 454 3.85 31.72 0.02
CA THR A 454 4.55 33.01 0.02
C THR A 454 5.59 33.17 -1.09
N GLY A 455 5.86 32.12 -1.87
CA GLY A 455 6.73 32.18 -3.06
C GLY A 455 8.23 32.32 -2.76
N GLN A 456 8.68 31.97 -1.55
CA GLN A 456 10.10 31.94 -1.17
C GLN A 456 10.78 30.61 -1.57
N ASN A 457 10.62 30.20 -2.84
CA ASN A 457 11.20 28.96 -3.38
C ASN A 457 12.59 29.15 -4.00
#